data_AF-A0A7Z9YW87-F1
#
_entry.id   AF-A0A7Z9YW87-F1
#
_cell.length_a   1.000
_cell.length_b   1.000
_cell.length_c   1.000
_cell.angle_alpha   90.00
_cell.angle_beta   90.00
_cell.angle_gamma   90.00
#
_symmetry.space_group_name_H-M   'P 1'
#
loop_
_entity.id
_entity.type
_entity.pdbx_description
1 polymer ?
#
loop_
_entity_poly.entity_id
_entity_poly.type
_entity_poly.pdbx_seq_one_letter_code
_entity_poly.pdbx_strand_id
1 'polypeptide(L)'
;MFVVNNFMMAIAQLIDFLLTAYMWIIIGRAVISWVNADPYNPIVRFLFEVTEPLLSRIRRLLPVNMGGIDLSPMILIMAIMFLQSFLVPTLKQLAMG
;
A
#
# COMPACT_ATOMS: atom_id res chain seq x y z
N MET A 1 -28.58 -13.79 0.40
CA MET A 1 -28.45 -14.94 1.34
C MET A 1 -27.43 -14.59 2.41
N PHE A 2 -27.66 -14.98 3.67
CA PHE A 2 -26.78 -14.61 4.80
C PHE A 2 -25.31 -15.04 4.57
N VAL A 3 -25.09 -16.22 3.96
CA VAL A 3 -23.75 -16.75 3.65
C VAL A 3 -22.99 -15.83 2.69
N VAL A 4 -23.64 -15.40 1.60
CA VAL A 4 -23.02 -14.56 0.56
C VAL A 4 -22.63 -13.19 1.14
N ASN A 5 -23.50 -12.59 1.96
CA ASN A 5 -23.22 -11.33 2.64
C ASN A 5 -21.99 -11.46 3.56
N ASN A 6 -21.97 -12.47 4.43
CA ASN A 6 -20.84 -12.70 5.34
C ASN A 6 -19.52 -12.93 4.59
N PHE A 7 -19.57 -13.67 3.49
CA PHE A 7 -18.40 -13.91 2.64
C PHE A 7 -17.87 -12.60 2.02
N MET A 8 -18.75 -11.77 1.47
CA MET A 8 -18.38 -10.47 0.90
C MET A 8 -17.83 -9.50 1.96
N MET A 9 -18.41 -9.48 3.16
CA MET A 9 -17.87 -8.70 4.28
C MET A 9 -16.45 -9.16 4.67
N ALA A 10 -16.23 -10.47 4.75
CA ALA A 10 -14.92 -11.03 5.07
C ALA A 10 -13.87 -10.66 4.01
N ILE A 11 -14.22 -10.70 2.72
CA ILE A 11 -13.35 -10.23 1.63
C ILE A 11 -13.01 -8.76 1.80
N ALA A 12 -14.01 -7.91 2.05
CA ALA A 12 -13.77 -6.47 2.21
C ALA A 12 -12.84 -6.17 3.40
N GLN A 13 -13.01 -6.90 4.51
CA GLN A 13 -12.13 -6.79 5.69
C GLN A 13 -10.70 -7.30 5.41
N LEU A 14 -10.57 -8.41 4.69
CA LEU A 14 -9.26 -8.94 4.30
C LEU A 14 -8.50 -7.95 3.40
N ILE A 15 -9.18 -7.35 2.43
CA ILE A 15 -8.60 -6.33 1.55
C ILE A 15 -8.13 -5.13 2.38
N ASP A 16 -8.97 -4.63 3.29
CA ASP A 16 -8.63 -3.49 4.15
C ASP A 16 -7.42 -3.77 5.05
N PHE A 17 -7.35 -4.98 5.62
CA PHE A 17 -6.20 -5.42 6.40
C PHE A 17 -4.91 -5.46 5.56
N LEU A 18 -4.97 -6.06 4.37
CA LEU A 18 -3.80 -6.16 3.48
C LEU A 18 -3.32 -4.79 3.00
N LEU A 19 -4.26 -3.88 2.67
CA LEU A 19 -3.95 -2.49 2.32
C LEU A 19 -3.27 -1.76 3.49
N THR A 20 -3.78 -1.92 4.71
CA THR A 20 -3.19 -1.34 5.92
C THR A 20 -1.78 -1.89 6.16
N ALA A 21 -1.59 -3.21 6.10
CA ALA A 21 -0.29 -3.85 6.30
C ALA A 21 0.72 -3.36 5.26
N TYR A 22 0.31 -3.29 3.99
CA TYR A 22 1.16 -2.82 2.90
C TYR A 22 1.51 -1.33 3.03
N MET A 23 0.57 -0.50 3.50
CA MET A 23 0.84 0.91 3.82
C MET A 23 1.97 1.05 4.85
N TRP A 24 1.95 0.25 5.92
CA TRP A 24 3.02 0.25 6.93
C TRP A 24 4.37 -0.22 6.37
N ILE A 25 4.37 -1.20 5.45
CA ILE A 25 5.58 -1.61 4.73
C ILE A 25 6.17 -0.44 3.93
N ILE A 26 5.34 0.32 3.20
CA ILE A 26 5.78 1.50 2.44
C ILE A 26 6.31 2.60 3.36
N ILE A 27 5.65 2.84 4.49
CA ILE A 27 6.12 3.80 5.50
C ILE A 27 7.50 3.37 6.02
N GLY A 28 7.66 2.09 6.39
CA GLY A 28 8.94 1.53 6.81
C GLY A 28 10.03 1.71 5.75
N ARG A 29 9.73 1.43 4.48
CA ARG A 29 10.63 1.65 3.34
C ARG A 29 11.06 3.12 3.22
N ALA A 30 10.12 4.06 3.36
CA ALA A 30 10.37 5.50 3.27
C ALA A 30 11.27 5.97 4.42
N VAL A 31 10.98 5.56 5.66
CA VAL A 31 11.82 5.88 6.82
C VAL A 31 13.25 5.35 6.64
N ILE A 32 13.40 4.10 6.19
CA ILE A 32 14.71 3.50 5.92
C ILE A 32 15.49 4.27 4.86
N SER A 33 14.81 4.84 3.87
CA SER A 33 15.45 5.67 2.83
C SER A 33 16.07 6.96 3.37
N TRP A 34 15.54 7.50 4.47
CA TRP A 34 16.04 8.76 5.07
C TRP A 34 17.22 8.54 6.01
N VAL A 35 17.30 7.37 6.64
CA VAL A 35 18.33 7.06 7.65
C VAL A 35 19.55 6.33 7.07
N ASN A 36 19.58 6.06 5.76
CA ASN A 36 20.65 5.30 5.09
C ASN A 36 20.97 3.97 5.81
N ALA A 37 19.96 3.15 6.09
CA ALA A 37 20.16 1.88 6.79
C ALA A 37 20.99 0.87 5.98
N ASP A 38 21.64 -0.07 6.68
CA ASP A 38 22.49 -1.10 6.07
C ASP A 38 21.73 -1.95 5.03
N PRO A 39 22.13 -1.92 3.74
CA PRO A 39 21.53 -2.72 2.67
C PRO A 39 21.65 -4.24 2.83
N TYR A 40 22.54 -4.72 3.70
CA TYR A 40 22.69 -6.15 3.99
C TYR A 40 21.70 -6.64 5.04
N ASN A 41 20.99 -5.75 5.74
CA ASN A 41 19.97 -6.12 6.69
C ASN A 41 18.77 -6.80 5.98
N PRO A 42 18.37 -8.02 6.38
CA PRO A 42 17.25 -8.74 5.76
C PRO A 42 15.93 -7.95 5.74
N ILE A 43 15.66 -7.15 6.77
CA ILE A 43 14.43 -6.32 6.85
C ILE A 43 14.49 -5.20 5.81
N VAL A 44 15.65 -4.56 5.63
CA VAL A 44 15.85 -3.54 4.61
C VAL A 44 15.62 -4.15 3.23
N ARG A 45 16.23 -5.31 2.94
CA ARG A 45 16.05 -6.00 1.65
C ARG A 45 14.58 -6.35 1.39
N PHE A 46 13.90 -6.94 2.37
CA PHE A 46 12.48 -7.27 2.27
C PHE A 46 11.64 -6.05 1.92
N LEU A 47 11.83 -4.93 2.62
CA LEU A 47 11.08 -3.70 2.37
C LEU A 47 11.31 -3.16 0.96
N PHE A 48 12.55 -3.21 0.45
CA PHE A 48 12.86 -2.83 -0.93
C PHE A 48 12.22 -3.78 -1.93
N GLU A 49 12.42 -5.09 -1.79
CA GLU A 49 11.93 -6.11 -2.74
C GLU A 49 10.40 -6.07 -2.89
N VAL A 50 9.70 -5.88 -1.78
CA VAL A 50 8.22 -5.88 -1.77
C VAL A 50 7.64 -4.57 -2.32
N THR A 51 8.31 -3.43 -2.12
CA THR A 51 7.76 -2.12 -2.53
C THR A 51 8.25 -1.64 -3.90
N GLU A 52 9.46 -2.03 -4.31
CA GLU A 52 10.12 -1.53 -5.51
C GLU A 52 9.33 -1.76 -6.81
N PRO A 53 8.62 -2.90 -7.03
CA PRO A 53 7.83 -3.09 -8.25
C PRO A 53 6.74 -2.03 -8.46
N LEU A 54 6.13 -1.51 -7.40
CA LEU A 54 5.11 -0.46 -7.49
C LEU A 54 5.74 0.93 -7.50
N LEU A 55 6.72 1.19 -6.63
CA LEU A 55 7.41 2.48 -6.56
C LEU A 55 8.14 2.80 -7.86
N SER A 56 8.81 1.82 -8.48
CA SER A 56 9.46 2.01 -9.78
C SER A 56 8.48 2.32 -10.90
N ARG A 57 7.29 1.71 -10.91
CA ARG A 57 6.22 2.06 -11.88
C ARG A 57 5.74 3.49 -11.67
N ILE A 58 5.53 3.92 -10.43
CA ILE A 58 5.15 5.30 -10.13
C ILE A 58 6.22 6.28 -10.61
N ARG A 59 7.50 6.02 -10.30
CA ARG A 59 8.64 6.84 -10.76
C ARG A 59 8.77 6.92 -12.28
N ARG A 60 8.33 5.89 -13.01
CA ARG A 60 8.34 5.90 -14.49
C ARG A 60 7.17 6.69 -15.07
N LEU A 61 6.01 6.66 -14.43
CA LEU A 61 4.80 7.31 -14.92
C LEU A 61 4.72 8.79 -14.55
N LEU A 62 5.27 9.14 -13.39
CA LEU A 62 5.21 10.49 -12.85
C LEU A 62 6.64 10.98 -12.56
N PRO A 63 7.00 12.22 -12.93
CA PRO A 63 8.29 12.81 -12.57
C PRO A 63 8.26 13.23 -11.10
N VAL A 64 8.34 12.26 -10.20
CA VAL A 64 8.12 12.43 -8.73
C VAL A 64 9.42 12.58 -7.94
N ASN A 65 10.54 12.62 -8.64
CA ASN A 65 11.83 12.95 -8.06
C ASN A 65 11.97 14.48 -8.05
N MET A 66 11.63 15.11 -6.93
CA MET A 66 11.82 16.54 -6.72
C MET A 66 13.07 16.76 -5.86
N GLY A 67 14.12 17.35 -6.45
CA GLY A 67 15.31 17.75 -5.71
C GLY A 67 16.07 16.58 -5.04
N GLY A 68 16.01 15.38 -5.60
CA GLY A 68 16.67 14.18 -5.04
C GLY A 68 15.87 13.41 -4.00
N ILE A 69 14.66 13.88 -3.63
CA ILE A 69 13.74 13.16 -2.75
C ILE A 69 12.73 12.39 -3.60
N ASP A 70 12.61 11.09 -3.31
CA ASP A 70 11.62 10.22 -3.95
C ASP A 70 10.25 10.36 -3.26
N LEU A 71 9.30 11.02 -3.94
CA LEU A 71 7.92 11.17 -3.46
C LEU A 71 7.00 10.00 -3.87
N SER A 72 7.52 8.98 -4.57
CA SER A 72 6.71 7.81 -4.97
C SER A 72 6.06 7.06 -3.80
N PRO A 73 6.67 6.94 -2.60
CA PRO A 73 6.00 6.32 -1.44
C PRO A 73 4.74 7.07 -1.03
N MET A 74 4.77 8.41 -1.09
CA MET A 74 3.61 9.24 -0.72
C MET A 74 2.44 9.01 -1.68
N ILE A 75 2.73 8.92 -2.98
CA ILE A 75 1.71 8.67 -4.01
C ILE A 75 1.09 7.29 -3.83
N LEU A 76 1.92 6.28 -3.52
CA LEU A 76 1.40 4.93 -3.28
C LEU A 76 0.55 4.87 -2.01
N ILE A 77 0.93 5.59 -0.94
CA ILE A 77 0.12 5.72 0.28
C ILE A 77 -1.23 6.39 -0.04
N MET A 78 -1.23 7.49 -0.80
CA MET A 78 -2.49 8.15 -1.21
C MET A 78 -3.38 7.22 -2.03
N ALA A 79 -2.81 6.41 -2.93
CA ALA A 79 -3.57 5.41 -3.68
C ALA A 79 -4.18 4.34 -2.76
N ILE A 80 -3.45 3.88 -1.74
CA ILE A 80 -3.97 2.94 -0.74
C ILE A 80 -5.12 3.58 0.06
N MET A 81 -4.94 4.81 0.54
CA MET A 81 -5.99 5.54 1.26
C MET A 81 -7.25 5.72 0.41
N PHE A 82 -7.09 5.98 -0.89
CA PHE A 82 -8.20 6.02 -1.84
C PHE A 82 -8.90 4.67 -1.93
N LEU A 83 -8.16 3.57 -2.09
CA LEU A 83 -8.75 2.22 -2.12
C LEU A 83 -9.47 1.87 -0.81
N GLN A 84 -8.93 2.23 0.34
CA GLN A 84 -9.57 2.00 1.63
C GLN A 84 -10.84 2.83 1.82
N SER A 85 -10.85 4.08 1.35
CA SER A 85 -12.02 4.97 1.49
C SER A 85 -13.10 4.74 0.42
N PHE A 86 -12.73 4.18 -0.74
CA PHE A 86 -13.65 3.93 -1.84
C PHE A 86 -13.99 2.43 -1.98
N LEU A 87 -13.01 1.59 -2.33
CA LEU A 87 -13.24 0.18 -2.66
C LEU A 87 -13.82 -0.62 -1.48
N VAL A 88 -13.27 -0.46 -0.28
CA VAL A 88 -13.69 -1.25 0.89
C VAL A 88 -15.15 -0.95 1.28
N PRO A 89 -15.60 0.33 1.43
CA PRO A 89 -17.00 0.64 1.66
C PRO A 89 -17.91 0.15 0.53
N THR A 90 -17.51 0.29 -0.73
CA THR A 90 -18.31 -0.21 -1.86
C THR A 90 -18.54 -1.72 -1.75
N LEU A 91 -17.50 -2.52 -1.44
CA LEU A 91 -17.65 -3.96 -1.23
C LEU A 91 -18.54 -4.30 -0.03
N LYS A 92 -18.43 -3.54 1.07
CA LYS A 92 -19.29 -3.72 2.25
C LYS A 92 -20.76 -3.37 1.93
N GLN A 93 -21.02 -2.30 1.19
CA GLN A 93 -22.37 -1.90 0.79
C GLN A 93 -23.00 -2.92 -0.16
N LEU A 94 -22.23 -3.44 -1.12
CA LEU A 94 -22.69 -4.52 -2.01
C LEU A 94 -23.02 -5.82 -1.26
N ALA A 95 -22.42 -6.06 -0.10
CA ALA A 95 -22.75 -7.21 0.73
C ALA A 95 -24.10 -7.02 1.45
N MET A 96 -24.41 -5.78 1.83
CA MET A 96 -25.59 -5.41 2.63
C MET A 96 -26.85 -5.13 1.80
N GLY A 97 -26.71 -4.82 0.50
CA GLY A 97 -27.82 -4.65 -0.45
C GLY A 97 -28.28 -5.98 -1.04
#